data_AF-A0A316UGL0-F1
#
_entry.id   AF-A0A316UGL0-F1
#
_cell.length_a   1.000
_cell.length_b   1.000
_cell.length_c   1.000
_cell.angle_alpha   90.00
_cell.angle_beta   90.00
_cell.angle_gamma   90.00
#
_symmetry.space_group_name_H-M   'P 1'
#
loop_
_entity.id
_entity.type
_entity.pdbx_description
1 polymer ?
#
loop_
_entity_poly.entity_id
_entity_poly.type
_entity_poly.pdbx_seq_one_letter_code
_entity_poly.pdbx_strand_id
1 'polypeptide(L)'
;MPSHTTNSVALVREERARFSPLSAHQFVFQNTSIRAGSSSHPNPTVYATSPQACPSIRIVMHAVLWSILCVVQLVLRTAADHYTCDWQGPGLLSPESYGTYQLFCRAPKIEINSTHAQYICPSPIVLYALAADYGFLAPGKLEFSTPCGGGGYGTNFDCSYHTWALCDAPAGKDNDPSTFNCRYMGRMDDCEWPITYANSANAPKSVDIWRKKEGGP
;
A
#
# COMPACT_ATOMS: atom_id res chain seq x y z
N MET A 1 15.08 34.67 -55.51
CA MET A 1 15.75 35.21 -54.31
C MET A 1 15.43 34.29 -53.14
N PRO A 2 16.37 33.47 -52.66
CA PRO A 2 16.13 32.61 -51.50
C PRO A 2 16.53 33.35 -50.22
N SER A 3 15.59 33.45 -49.28
CA SER A 3 15.85 33.93 -47.92
C SER A 3 16.21 32.73 -47.05
N HIS A 4 17.47 32.68 -46.62
CA HIS A 4 17.97 31.74 -45.64
C HIS A 4 17.54 32.20 -44.24
N THR A 5 16.82 31.35 -43.51
CA THR A 5 16.52 31.55 -42.09
C THR A 5 17.43 30.64 -41.26
N THR A 6 18.33 31.25 -40.50
CA THR A 6 19.26 30.60 -39.57
C THR A 6 18.53 30.31 -38.25
N ASN A 7 18.44 29.03 -37.87
CA ASN A 7 17.96 28.61 -36.56
C ASN A 7 19.14 28.51 -35.58
N SER A 8 19.13 29.36 -34.56
CA SER A 8 20.07 29.35 -33.44
C SER A 8 19.67 28.26 -32.44
N VAL A 9 20.55 27.28 -32.26
CA VAL A 9 20.42 26.22 -31.25
C VAL A 9 20.86 26.79 -29.90
N ALA A 10 19.92 26.96 -28.97
CA ALA A 10 20.20 27.34 -27.60
C ALA A 10 20.72 26.12 -26.82
N LEU A 11 21.96 26.23 -26.34
CA LEU A 11 22.64 25.22 -25.53
C LEU A 11 22.10 25.30 -24.09
N VAL A 12 21.26 24.34 -23.69
CA VAL A 12 20.77 24.21 -22.31
C VAL A 12 21.90 23.62 -21.45
N ARG A 13 22.32 24.39 -20.44
CA ARG A 13 23.39 24.06 -19.50
C ARG A 13 22.83 23.16 -18.39
N GLU A 14 23.26 21.91 -18.36
CA GLU A 14 22.93 20.91 -17.34
C GLU A 14 23.67 21.23 -16.03
N GLU A 15 22.99 21.82 -15.05
CA GLU A 15 23.50 21.96 -13.68
C GLU A 15 23.25 20.67 -12.89
N ARG A 16 24.28 19.85 -12.75
CA ARG A 16 24.29 18.70 -11.83
C ARG A 16 24.48 19.19 -10.39
N ALA A 17 23.39 19.20 -9.63
CA ALA A 17 23.44 19.33 -8.18
C ALA A 17 24.13 18.08 -7.57
N ARG A 18 25.26 18.30 -6.89
CA ARG A 18 25.95 17.25 -6.11
C ARG A 18 25.19 17.04 -4.81
N PHE A 19 24.54 15.88 -4.67
CA PHE A 19 24.05 15.41 -3.38
C PHE A 19 25.20 14.78 -2.59
N SER A 20 25.47 15.33 -1.41
CA SER A 20 26.39 14.73 -0.43
C SER A 20 25.72 13.53 0.26
N PRO A 21 26.42 12.40 0.44
CA PRO A 21 25.88 11.26 1.17
C PRO A 21 25.83 11.58 2.67
N LEU A 22 24.63 11.51 3.26
CA LEU A 22 24.44 11.57 4.71
C LEU A 22 24.89 10.26 5.36
N SER A 23 25.66 10.44 6.43
CA SER A 23 26.31 9.42 7.25
C SER A 23 25.32 8.42 7.84
N ALA A 24 25.63 7.13 7.71
CA ALA A 24 24.91 6.03 8.33
C ALA A 24 25.14 6.03 9.85
N HIS A 25 24.10 6.35 10.63
CA HIS A 25 24.10 6.10 12.07
C HIS A 25 23.87 4.61 12.32
N GLN A 26 24.91 3.94 12.83
CA GLN A 26 24.86 2.58 13.36
C GLN A 26 23.90 2.50 14.56
N PHE A 27 22.79 1.76 14.41
CA PHE A 27 21.96 1.34 15.53
C PHE A 27 22.61 0.12 16.20
N VAL A 28 23.08 0.32 17.43
CA VAL A 28 23.58 -0.74 18.32
C VAL A 28 22.38 -1.42 18.99
N PHE A 29 22.09 -2.66 18.62
CA PHE A 29 21.14 -3.51 19.33
C PHE A 29 21.75 -3.97 20.66
N GLN A 30 21.16 -3.56 21.78
CA GLN A 30 21.50 -4.07 23.11
C GLN A 30 20.82 -5.43 23.32
N ASN A 31 21.64 -6.47 23.47
CA ASN A 31 21.24 -7.84 23.80
C ASN A 31 20.70 -7.89 25.24
N THR A 32 19.39 -8.10 25.42
CA THR A 32 18.79 -8.41 26.73
C THR A 32 18.98 -9.90 27.04
N SER A 33 19.87 -10.16 27.99
CA SER A 33 20.15 -11.48 28.57
C SER A 33 18.96 -11.98 29.39
N ILE A 34 18.37 -13.11 28.99
CA ILE A 34 17.32 -13.81 29.73
C ILE A 34 17.99 -14.64 30.85
N ARG A 35 17.72 -14.29 32.11
CA ARG A 35 18.10 -15.08 33.29
C ARG A 35 17.26 -16.36 33.35
N ALA A 36 17.93 -17.51 33.32
CA ALA A 36 17.37 -18.79 33.69
C ALA A 36 17.09 -18.84 35.20
N GLY A 37 15.82 -19.01 35.58
CA GLY A 37 15.40 -19.25 36.95
C GLY A 37 15.57 -20.73 37.32
N SER A 38 16.26 -20.97 38.44
CA SER A 38 16.51 -22.27 39.05
C SER A 38 15.23 -22.89 39.62
N SER A 39 14.94 -24.14 39.24
CA SER A 39 13.83 -24.95 39.73
C SER A 39 14.22 -25.71 41.01
N SER A 40 13.54 -25.44 42.12
CA SER A 40 13.61 -26.25 43.33
C SER A 40 12.62 -27.42 43.24
N HIS A 41 13.15 -28.64 43.32
CA HIS A 41 12.37 -29.88 43.44
C HIS A 41 11.90 -30.12 44.88
N PRO A 42 10.59 -30.35 45.11
CA PRO A 42 10.13 -31.03 46.31
C PRO A 42 9.93 -32.54 46.11
N ASN A 43 10.11 -33.25 47.23
CA ASN A 43 10.11 -34.70 47.44
C ASN A 43 8.85 -35.45 46.96
N PRO A 44 8.98 -36.74 46.56
CA PRO A 44 7.85 -37.58 46.18
C PRO A 44 7.09 -38.06 47.42
N THR A 45 5.83 -37.68 47.54
CA THR A 45 4.91 -38.28 48.51
C THR A 45 4.06 -39.32 47.80
N VAL A 46 4.22 -40.58 48.19
CA VAL A 46 3.46 -41.72 47.66
C VAL A 46 2.06 -41.71 48.28
N TYR A 47 1.05 -41.37 47.50
CA TYR A 47 -0.36 -41.47 47.90
C TYR A 47 -1.02 -42.67 47.22
N ALA A 48 -1.69 -43.47 48.05
CA ALA A 48 -2.46 -44.64 47.65
C ALA A 48 -3.60 -44.27 46.70
N THR A 49 -3.70 -45.00 45.59
CA THR A 49 -4.69 -44.82 44.53
C THR A 49 -6.04 -45.39 44.94
N SER A 50 -6.97 -44.49 45.27
CA SER A 50 -8.42 -44.76 45.23
C SER A 50 -8.86 -44.97 43.76
N PRO A 51 -9.79 -45.89 43.46
CA PRO A 51 -10.31 -46.08 42.12
C PRO A 51 -11.06 -44.82 41.66
N GLN A 52 -10.37 -43.96 40.91
CA GLN A 52 -10.94 -42.79 40.25
C GLN A 52 -11.89 -43.27 39.15
N ALA A 53 -13.19 -43.11 39.41
CA ALA A 53 -14.21 -43.17 38.36
C ALA A 53 -13.87 -42.09 37.31
N CYS A 54 -13.48 -42.52 36.10
CA CYS A 54 -13.13 -41.66 34.96
C CYS A 54 -14.13 -40.51 34.79
N PRO A 55 -13.80 -39.26 35.19
CA PRO A 55 -14.64 -38.09 34.89
C PRO A 55 -14.49 -37.65 33.42
N SER A 56 -13.88 -38.50 32.59
CA SER A 56 -13.16 -38.11 31.38
C SER A 56 -14.04 -37.82 30.17
N ILE A 57 -15.33 -38.20 30.16
CA ILE A 57 -16.16 -37.99 28.95
C ILE A 57 -16.78 -36.59 28.94
N ARG A 58 -17.26 -36.09 30.09
CA ARG A 58 -17.95 -34.79 30.13
C ARG A 58 -16.98 -33.62 29.96
N ILE A 59 -15.80 -33.68 30.57
CA ILE A 59 -14.80 -32.60 30.48
C ILE A 59 -14.25 -32.49 29.05
N VAL A 60 -13.99 -33.62 28.39
CA VAL A 60 -13.50 -33.66 27.00
C VAL A 60 -14.53 -33.08 26.04
N MET A 61 -15.83 -33.38 26.22
CA MET A 61 -16.88 -32.86 25.35
C MET A 61 -17.01 -31.32 25.42
N HIS A 62 -16.88 -30.73 26.61
CA HIS A 62 -16.94 -29.26 26.75
C HIS A 62 -15.69 -28.59 26.18
N ALA A 63 -14.50 -29.17 26.37
CA ALA A 63 -13.27 -28.65 25.79
C ALA A 63 -13.34 -28.62 24.25
N VAL A 64 -13.83 -29.70 23.62
CA VAL A 64 -14.01 -29.77 22.16
C VAL A 64 -15.03 -28.73 21.68
N LEU A 65 -16.16 -28.58 22.37
CA LEU A 65 -17.17 -27.59 21.98
C LEU A 65 -16.64 -26.16 22.07
N TRP A 66 -15.91 -25.83 23.15
CA TRP A 66 -15.27 -24.53 23.30
C TRP A 66 -14.20 -24.29 22.24
N SER A 67 -13.38 -25.29 21.91
CA SER A 67 -12.40 -25.18 20.83
C SER A 67 -13.08 -24.93 19.47
N ILE A 68 -14.16 -25.65 19.14
CA ILE A 68 -14.92 -25.41 17.91
C ILE A 68 -15.50 -24.00 17.90
N LEU A 69 -16.09 -23.54 19.01
CA LEU A 69 -16.64 -22.19 19.11
C LEU A 69 -15.55 -21.12 18.91
N CYS A 70 -14.38 -21.30 19.51
CA CYS A 70 -13.24 -20.39 19.31
C CYS A 70 -12.79 -20.35 17.85
N VAL A 71 -12.67 -21.50 17.19
CA VAL A 71 -12.28 -21.58 15.77
C VAL A 71 -13.31 -20.88 14.88
N VAL A 72 -14.61 -21.09 15.13
CA VAL A 72 -15.68 -20.41 14.38
C VAL A 72 -15.60 -18.89 14.55
N GLN A 73 -15.38 -18.41 15.78
CA GLN A 73 -15.25 -16.97 16.05
C GLN A 73 -14.01 -16.35 15.39
N LEU A 74 -12.90 -17.09 15.29
CA LEU A 74 -11.70 -16.67 14.57
C LEU A 74 -11.95 -16.58 13.06
N VAL A 75 -12.60 -17.60 12.46
CA VAL A 75 -12.92 -17.62 11.02
C VAL A 75 -13.84 -16.47 10.63
N LEU A 76 -14.82 -16.13 11.48
CA LEU A 76 -15.72 -15.00 11.23
C LEU A 76 -15.03 -13.64 11.29
N ARG A 77 -13.90 -13.52 12.01
CA ARG A 77 -13.12 -12.27 12.10
C ARG A 77 -12.04 -12.14 11.03
N THR A 78 -11.72 -13.21 10.31
CA THR A 78 -10.76 -13.17 9.20
C THR A 78 -11.39 -12.87 7.85
N ALA A 79 -12.69 -12.52 7.82
CA ALA A 79 -13.22 -11.78 6.70
C ALA A 79 -12.55 -10.40 6.73
N ALA A 80 -11.35 -10.29 6.17
CA ALA A 80 -10.79 -9.01 5.83
C ALA A 80 -11.83 -8.33 4.95
N ASP A 81 -12.24 -7.12 5.33
CA ASP A 81 -13.07 -6.27 4.49
C ASP A 81 -12.24 -5.93 3.23
N HIS A 82 -12.23 -6.86 2.29
CA HIS A 82 -11.71 -6.64 0.96
C HIS A 82 -12.73 -5.74 0.27
N TYR A 83 -12.53 -4.43 0.39
CA TYR A 83 -13.31 -3.47 -0.37
C TYR A 83 -13.16 -3.81 -1.84
N THR A 84 -14.25 -4.25 -2.46
CA THR A 84 -14.24 -4.60 -3.87
C THR A 84 -14.09 -3.32 -4.66
N CYS A 85 -13.10 -3.29 -5.54
CA CYS A 85 -12.86 -2.12 -6.38
C CYS A 85 -13.91 -2.03 -7.46
N ASP A 86 -14.94 -1.27 -7.18
CA ASP A 86 -16.03 -1.03 -8.11
C ASP A 86 -15.63 -0.10 -9.26
N TRP A 87 -14.44 0.50 -9.17
CA TRP A 87 -13.87 1.39 -10.19
C TRP A 87 -14.86 2.45 -10.70
N GLN A 88 -15.53 3.13 -9.77
CA GLN A 88 -16.64 4.03 -10.06
C GLN A 88 -16.13 5.42 -10.42
N GLY A 89 -16.24 5.80 -11.70
CA GLY A 89 -15.65 7.04 -12.20
C GLY A 89 -16.45 7.74 -13.30
N PRO A 90 -16.19 9.02 -13.54
CA PRO A 90 -16.87 9.84 -14.53
C PRO A 90 -16.48 9.54 -15.99
N GLY A 91 -15.57 8.58 -16.24
CA GLY A 91 -15.18 8.15 -17.59
C GLY A 91 -13.67 8.06 -17.79
N LEU A 92 -13.23 8.16 -19.05
CA LEU A 92 -11.84 7.90 -19.47
C LEU A 92 -11.00 9.18 -19.70
N LEU A 93 -11.58 10.36 -19.55
CA LEU A 93 -10.82 11.61 -19.72
C LEU A 93 -9.85 11.83 -18.56
N SER A 94 -8.92 12.77 -18.72
CA SER A 94 -8.07 13.24 -17.61
C SER A 94 -8.97 13.68 -16.45
N PRO A 95 -8.62 13.34 -15.19
CA PRO A 95 -9.31 13.85 -14.00
C PRO A 95 -9.46 15.38 -14.01
N GLU A 96 -8.45 16.10 -14.51
CA GLU A 96 -8.45 17.57 -14.64
C GLU A 96 -9.59 18.07 -15.53
N SER A 97 -9.97 17.32 -16.58
CA SER A 97 -11.06 17.68 -17.50
C SER A 97 -12.44 17.67 -16.83
N TYR A 98 -12.59 17.02 -15.68
CA TYR A 98 -13.85 17.00 -14.93
C TYR A 98 -13.98 18.17 -13.93
N GLY A 99 -13.03 19.11 -13.92
CA GLY A 99 -13.06 20.39 -13.18
C GLY A 99 -12.93 20.29 -11.66
N THR A 100 -13.36 19.18 -11.06
CA THR A 100 -13.46 18.97 -9.61
C THR A 100 -12.32 18.15 -9.02
N TYR A 101 -11.45 17.57 -9.84
CA TYR A 101 -10.28 16.82 -9.38
C TYR A 101 -9.06 17.72 -9.28
N GLN A 102 -8.29 17.50 -8.22
CA GLN A 102 -7.01 18.15 -7.99
C GLN A 102 -5.92 17.09 -7.96
N LEU A 103 -4.79 17.35 -8.61
CA LEU A 103 -3.63 16.48 -8.54
C LEU A 103 -3.14 16.48 -7.09
N PHE A 104 -3.16 15.30 -6.46
CA PHE A 104 -2.61 15.09 -5.14
C PHE A 104 -1.11 14.92 -5.22
N CYS A 105 -0.65 13.97 -6.05
CA CYS A 105 0.77 13.71 -6.22
C CYS A 105 1.05 13.03 -7.57
N ARG A 106 2.28 13.18 -8.05
CA ARG A 106 2.86 12.31 -9.08
C ARG A 106 3.89 11.42 -8.41
N ALA A 107 3.64 10.12 -8.39
CA ALA A 107 4.48 9.15 -7.72
C ALA A 107 5.38 8.45 -8.76
N PRO A 108 6.68 8.79 -8.86
CA PRO A 108 7.60 8.09 -9.76
C PRO A 108 7.82 6.64 -9.32
N LYS A 109 8.05 5.76 -10.28
CA LYS A 109 8.44 4.37 -10.01
C LYS A 109 9.86 4.31 -9.44
N ILE A 110 10.00 3.64 -8.31
CA ILE A 110 11.26 3.29 -7.66
C ILE A 110 11.42 1.78 -7.80
N GLU A 111 12.32 1.35 -8.68
CA GLU A 111 12.60 -0.07 -8.88
C GLU A 111 13.37 -0.63 -7.69
N ILE A 112 12.86 -1.71 -7.11
CA ILE A 112 13.56 -2.46 -6.05
C ILE A 112 14.34 -3.61 -6.69
N ASN A 113 13.72 -4.30 -7.65
CA ASN A 113 14.32 -5.35 -8.46
C ASN A 113 13.51 -5.58 -9.75
N SER A 114 13.81 -6.64 -10.51
CA SER A 114 13.14 -6.97 -11.78
C SER A 114 11.68 -7.40 -11.65
N THR A 115 11.23 -7.75 -10.45
CA THR A 115 9.87 -8.22 -10.17
C THR A 115 9.10 -7.29 -9.24
N HIS A 116 9.75 -6.30 -8.62
CA HIS A 116 9.15 -5.40 -7.62
C HIS A 116 9.52 -3.94 -7.84
N ALA A 117 8.54 -3.07 -7.62
CA ALA A 117 8.75 -1.62 -7.60
C ALA A 117 7.76 -0.95 -6.63
N GLN A 118 8.07 0.28 -6.24
CA GLN A 118 7.19 1.12 -5.40
C GLN A 118 6.95 2.45 -6.08
N TYR A 119 5.79 3.06 -5.81
CA TYR A 119 5.41 4.38 -6.28
C TYR A 119 5.16 5.24 -5.05
N ILE A 120 6.02 6.23 -4.84
CA ILE A 120 6.03 7.03 -3.61
C ILE A 120 5.64 8.46 -3.94
N CYS A 121 4.58 8.97 -3.29
CA CYS A 121 4.24 10.38 -3.35
C CYS A 121 5.32 11.20 -2.61
N PRO A 122 5.88 12.25 -3.24
CA PRO A 122 6.72 13.20 -2.53
C PRO A 122 5.85 13.99 -1.55
N SER A 123 6.21 13.97 -0.26
CA SER A 123 5.55 14.78 0.76
C SER A 123 6.59 15.63 1.51
N PRO A 124 6.33 16.92 1.73
CA PRO A 124 7.21 17.77 2.52
C PRO A 124 7.08 17.53 4.04
N ILE A 125 6.01 16.87 4.49
CA ILE A 125 5.68 16.70 5.91
C ILE A 125 5.94 15.27 6.39
N VAL A 126 5.58 14.29 5.57
CA VAL A 126 5.76 12.87 5.85
C VAL A 126 6.92 12.40 4.99
N LEU A 127 7.89 11.68 5.56
CA LEU A 127 9.12 11.33 4.84
C LEU A 127 8.81 10.72 3.47
N TYR A 128 7.83 9.80 3.38
CA TYR A 128 7.37 9.18 2.13
C TYR A 128 5.97 8.60 2.32
N ALA A 129 5.07 8.74 1.33
CA ALA A 129 3.76 8.08 1.34
C ALA A 129 3.66 7.10 0.17
N LEU A 130 3.53 5.80 0.46
CA LEU A 130 3.41 4.75 -0.56
C LEU A 130 2.04 4.87 -1.23
N ALA A 131 2.03 5.20 -2.51
CA ALA A 131 0.80 5.35 -3.29
C ALA A 131 0.39 4.03 -3.96
N ALA A 132 1.38 3.28 -4.44
CA ALA A 132 1.19 2.00 -5.05
C ALA A 132 2.45 1.14 -4.95
N ASP A 133 2.29 -0.16 -5.09
CA ASP A 133 3.38 -1.12 -5.20
C ASP A 133 3.11 -2.09 -6.34
N TYR A 134 4.20 -2.63 -6.88
CA TYR A 134 4.17 -3.57 -7.98
C TYR A 134 4.82 -4.87 -7.53
N GLY A 135 4.13 -5.99 -7.76
CA GLY A 135 4.63 -7.35 -7.56
C GLY A 135 4.54 -7.88 -6.12
N PHE A 136 4.13 -7.08 -5.13
CA PHE A 136 4.08 -7.52 -3.74
C PHE A 136 2.85 -8.38 -3.43
N LEU A 137 1.66 -7.99 -3.92
CA LEU A 137 0.44 -8.79 -3.77
C LEU A 137 0.52 -10.10 -4.55
N ALA A 138 0.89 -10.00 -5.82
CA ALA A 138 1.11 -11.12 -6.73
C ALA A 138 2.03 -10.71 -7.90
N PRO A 139 2.71 -11.67 -8.55
CA PRO A 139 3.57 -11.38 -9.69
C PRO A 139 2.83 -10.60 -10.79
N GLY A 140 3.41 -9.46 -11.19
CA GLY A 140 2.87 -8.65 -12.27
C GLY A 140 1.70 -7.74 -11.90
N LYS A 141 1.24 -7.75 -10.64
CA LYS A 141 0.14 -6.90 -10.18
C LYS A 141 0.64 -5.55 -9.69
N LEU A 142 -0.13 -4.52 -9.99
CA LEU A 142 0.04 -3.18 -9.44
C LEU A 142 -1.10 -2.96 -8.45
N GLU A 143 -0.79 -2.73 -7.19
CA GLU A 143 -1.75 -2.48 -6.13
C GLU A 143 -1.61 -1.03 -5.66
N PHE A 144 -2.73 -0.33 -5.54
CA PHE A 144 -2.78 1.03 -5.02
C PHE A 144 -3.22 0.99 -3.56
N SER A 145 -2.39 1.54 -2.69
CA SER A 145 -2.67 1.60 -1.26
C SER A 145 -3.94 2.41 -0.98
N THR A 146 -4.67 2.05 0.07
CA THR A 146 -5.86 2.81 0.46
C THR A 146 -5.51 4.28 0.78
N PRO A 147 -6.24 5.29 0.27
CA PRO A 147 -5.95 6.69 0.55
C PRO A 147 -6.12 7.02 2.04
N CYS A 148 -7.19 6.53 2.66
CA CYS A 148 -7.60 6.87 4.03
C CYS A 148 -7.78 5.66 4.95
N GLY A 149 -7.23 4.52 4.55
CA GLY A 149 -7.16 3.31 5.37
C GLY A 149 -6.07 3.40 6.43
N GLY A 150 -5.91 2.32 7.22
CA GLY A 150 -4.81 2.23 8.18
C GLY A 150 -3.46 2.27 7.47
N GLY A 151 -2.69 3.36 7.64
CA GLY A 151 -1.41 3.54 6.96
C GLY A 151 -1.52 4.09 5.53
N GLY A 152 -2.69 4.61 5.14
CA GLY A 152 -2.92 5.21 3.83
C GLY A 152 -2.07 6.44 3.56
N TYR A 153 -1.97 6.82 2.27
CA TYR A 153 -1.13 7.94 1.84
C TYR A 153 -1.78 9.32 2.01
N GLY A 154 -3.09 9.38 2.26
CA GLY A 154 -3.82 10.60 2.54
C GLY A 154 -3.66 11.04 4.00
N THR A 155 -3.53 12.35 4.23
CA THR A 155 -3.60 12.91 5.58
C THR A 155 -5.05 13.03 6.07
N ASN A 156 -5.25 13.32 7.36
CA ASN A 156 -6.58 13.59 7.92
C ASN A 156 -7.35 14.66 7.14
N PHE A 157 -6.66 15.67 6.58
CA PHE A 157 -7.30 16.69 5.76
C PHE A 157 -7.72 16.13 4.38
N ASP A 158 -6.89 15.27 3.80
CA ASP A 158 -7.12 14.66 2.50
C ASP A 158 -8.25 13.61 2.55
N CYS A 159 -8.55 13.09 3.74
CA CYS A 159 -9.66 12.15 3.93
C CYS A 159 -11.05 12.78 3.90
N SER A 160 -11.12 14.10 3.77
CA SER A 160 -12.35 14.81 3.39
C SER A 160 -12.72 14.62 1.90
N TYR A 161 -11.82 14.06 1.08
CA TYR A 161 -12.05 13.76 -0.34
C TYR A 161 -12.55 12.32 -0.46
N HIS A 162 -13.72 12.13 -1.06
CA HIS A 162 -14.40 10.83 -1.08
C HIS A 162 -13.99 9.96 -2.28
N THR A 163 -13.66 10.60 -3.41
CA THR A 163 -13.28 9.92 -4.64
C THR A 163 -11.85 10.29 -5.02
N TRP A 164 -11.08 9.27 -5.35
CA TRP A 164 -9.69 9.36 -5.77
C TRP A 164 -9.56 8.80 -7.18
N ALA A 165 -8.83 9.49 -8.04
CA ALA A 165 -8.48 8.97 -9.36
C ALA A 165 -7.03 8.53 -9.38
N LEU A 166 -6.80 7.38 -9.99
CA LEU A 166 -5.51 6.72 -10.12
C LEU A 166 -5.22 6.60 -11.60
N CYS A 167 -4.09 7.11 -12.08
CA CYS A 167 -3.73 7.05 -13.49
C CYS A 167 -2.36 6.37 -13.66
N ASP A 168 -2.24 5.48 -14.65
CA ASP A 168 -1.03 4.70 -14.94
C ASP A 168 0.04 5.47 -15.76
N ALA A 169 -0.12 6.78 -15.91
CA ALA A 169 0.83 7.70 -16.50
C ALA A 169 0.47 9.15 -16.12
N PRO A 170 1.34 10.13 -16.41
CA PRO A 170 1.01 11.55 -16.24
C PRO A 170 -0.28 11.92 -16.97
N ALA A 171 -1.30 12.41 -16.24
CA ALA A 171 -2.65 12.63 -16.77
C ALA A 171 -3.10 14.10 -16.68
N GLY A 172 -2.23 15.05 -17.02
CA GLY A 172 -2.59 16.47 -17.13
C GLY A 172 -3.38 16.76 -18.40
N LYS A 173 -4.10 17.90 -18.43
CA LYS A 173 -4.93 18.34 -19.57
C LYS A 173 -4.19 18.44 -20.90
N ASP A 174 -2.88 18.70 -20.85
CA ASP A 174 -2.03 18.89 -22.03
C ASP A 174 -1.43 17.56 -22.55
N ASN A 175 -1.66 16.45 -21.82
CA ASN A 175 -1.23 15.13 -22.23
C ASN A 175 -2.31 14.46 -23.08
N ASP A 176 -1.88 13.63 -24.04
CA ASP A 176 -2.80 12.88 -24.89
C ASP A 176 -3.58 11.84 -24.05
N PRO A 177 -4.93 11.87 -24.04
CA PRO A 177 -5.75 10.91 -23.30
C PRO A 177 -5.53 9.44 -23.67
N SER A 178 -4.96 9.15 -24.84
CA SER A 178 -4.59 7.79 -25.23
C SER A 178 -3.34 7.26 -24.52
N THR A 179 -2.61 8.12 -23.81
CA THR A 179 -1.33 7.79 -23.15
C THR A 179 -1.46 7.42 -21.68
N PHE A 180 -2.67 7.53 -21.12
CA PHE A 180 -2.94 7.18 -19.74
C PHE A 180 -4.28 6.45 -19.63
N ASN A 181 -4.42 5.62 -18.62
CA ASN A 181 -5.66 5.01 -18.19
C ASN A 181 -5.91 5.44 -16.76
N CYS A 182 -7.05 6.10 -16.53
CA CYS A 182 -7.46 6.49 -15.19
C CYS A 182 -8.60 5.60 -14.69
N ARG A 183 -8.53 5.26 -13.40
CA ARG A 183 -9.55 4.53 -12.66
C ARG A 183 -9.88 5.31 -11.40
N TYR A 184 -11.03 5.03 -10.80
CA TYR A 184 -11.55 5.84 -9.69
C TYR A 184 -12.01 4.95 -8.56
N MET A 185 -11.64 5.31 -7.34
CA MET A 185 -11.95 4.54 -6.15
C MET A 185 -12.35 5.42 -4.99
N GLY A 186 -13.06 4.83 -4.03
CA GLY A 186 -13.40 5.45 -2.78
C GLY A 186 -12.16 5.67 -1.90
N ARG A 187 -12.25 6.60 -0.95
CA ARG A 187 -11.16 6.88 -0.02
C ARG A 187 -10.74 5.70 0.88
N MET A 188 -11.63 4.71 1.04
CA MET A 188 -11.40 3.52 1.88
C MET A 188 -11.14 2.25 1.06
N ASP A 189 -11.13 2.35 -0.28
CA ASP A 189 -10.95 1.19 -1.14
C ASP A 189 -9.46 0.84 -1.23
N ASP A 190 -9.16 -0.45 -1.40
CA ASP A 190 -7.81 -0.98 -1.60
C ASP A 190 -7.78 -1.74 -2.92
N CYS A 191 -7.05 -1.22 -3.92
CA CYS A 191 -7.33 -1.58 -5.30
C CYS A 191 -6.16 -2.13 -6.10
N GLU A 192 -6.35 -3.36 -6.58
CA GLU A 192 -5.51 -3.98 -7.60
C GLU A 192 -5.87 -3.48 -8.99
N TRP A 193 -4.87 -2.95 -9.70
CA TRP A 193 -5.01 -2.51 -11.08
C TRP A 193 -5.47 -3.66 -12.00
N PRO A 194 -6.42 -3.43 -12.93
CA PRO A 194 -7.08 -4.54 -13.64
C PRO A 194 -6.20 -5.34 -14.59
N ILE A 195 -5.06 -4.81 -15.00
CA ILE A 195 -4.13 -5.48 -15.93
C ILE A 195 -2.91 -6.01 -15.18
N THR A 196 -2.35 -7.10 -15.69
CA THR A 196 -1.10 -7.68 -15.22
C THR A 196 0.02 -7.29 -16.16
N TYR A 197 1.14 -6.81 -15.61
CA TYR A 197 2.35 -6.51 -16.38
C TYR A 197 3.31 -7.69 -16.33
N ALA A 198 3.92 -8.01 -17.47
CA ALA A 198 4.83 -9.16 -17.59
C ALA A 198 6.06 -9.08 -16.66
N ASN A 199 6.55 -7.87 -16.40
CA ASN A 199 7.69 -7.58 -15.51
C ASN A 199 7.70 -6.09 -15.12
N SER A 200 8.59 -5.70 -14.20
CA SER A 200 8.65 -4.33 -13.68
C SER A 200 9.01 -3.29 -14.76
N ALA A 201 9.69 -3.68 -15.83
CA ALA A 201 10.02 -2.78 -16.94
C ALA A 201 8.78 -2.42 -17.79
N ASN A 202 7.76 -3.29 -17.81
CA ASN A 202 6.48 -3.03 -18.47
C ASN A 202 5.48 -2.28 -17.57
N ALA A 203 5.73 -2.19 -16.26
CA ALA A 203 4.91 -1.42 -15.34
C ALA A 203 5.08 0.10 -15.57
N PRO A 204 4.08 0.93 -15.19
CA PRO A 204 4.12 2.38 -15.34
C PRO A 204 5.41 3.04 -14.86
N LYS A 205 5.90 4.05 -15.58
CA LYS A 205 7.07 4.82 -15.12
C LYS A 205 6.74 5.74 -13.94
N SER A 206 5.47 6.10 -13.81
CA SER A 206 4.91 6.89 -12.72
C SER A 206 3.41 6.67 -12.68
N VAL A 207 2.80 6.94 -11.54
CA VAL A 207 1.34 7.04 -11.42
C VAL A 207 0.95 8.45 -10.96
N ASP A 208 -0.16 8.96 -11.46
CA ASP A 208 -0.75 10.21 -10.98
C ASP A 208 -1.92 9.89 -10.05
N ILE A 209 -1.93 10.53 -8.88
CA ILE A 209 -2.98 10.41 -7.87
C ILE A 209 -3.75 11.73 -7.84
N TRP A 210 -5.06 11.66 -8.02
CA TRP A 210 -5.97 12.80 -7.98
C TRP A 210 -7.03 12.60 -6.92
N ARG A 211 -7.60 13.70 -6.43
CA ARG A 211 -8.66 13.68 -5.41
C ARG A 211 -9.77 14.66 -5.75
N LYS A 212 -11.00 14.30 -5.43
CA LYS A 212 -12.19 15.12 -5.61
C LYS A 212 -12.90 15.38 -4.29
N LYS A 213 -13.21 16.66 -4.02
CA LYS A 213 -14.01 17.07 -2.87
C LYS A 213 -15.50 16.91 -3.21
N GLU A 214 -16.29 16.37 -2.29
CA GLU A 214 -17.75 16.37 -2.47
C GLU A 214 -18.29 17.81 -2.40
N GLY A 215 -19.20 18.16 -3.32
CA GLY A 215 -19.92 19.45 -3.29
C GLY A 215 -19.13 20.69 -3.71
N GLY A 216 -17.99 20.54 -4.40
CA GLY A 216 -17.32 21.68 -5.06
C GLY A 216 -17.91 21.96 -6.46
N PRO A 217 -17.99 23.23 -6.91
CA PRO A 217 -18.30 23.57 -8.29
C PRO A 217 -17.24 23.06 -9.28
#